data_AF-A0A7Y1UFD2-F1
#
_entry.id   AF-A0A7Y1UFD2-F1
#
_cell.length_a   1.000
_cell.length_b   1.000
_cell.length_c   1.000
_cell.angle_alpha   90.00
_cell.angle_beta   90.00
_cell.angle_gamma   90.00
#
_symmetry.space_group_name_H-M   'P 1'
#
loop_
_entity.id
_entity.type
_entity.pdbx_description
1 polymer ?
#
loop_
_entity_poly.entity_id
_entity_poly.type
_entity_poly.pdbx_seq_one_letter_code
_entity_poly.pdbx_strand_id
1 'polypeptide(L)'
;MALHSPRFSGSSPAPAAPARPSNGVKRVFFWLSGAGTAELEQCPEWEQRKYVAFGATVLVPTLFAFVACAYALSTISTDWRIIVPVALVWSFIILTVDRALLATYRSFQGVHRKLSQFALRFVVAILMGLTISHPLTLLLFKDTVHSAIEAEREAEISLVRGEAETAKMAVEKKIAAVESDIAGRREDWKESLRSDLLGRIDETIAARPGDELSDEAKAELQKRIDEATAPNRDRVTAVDAEIATRKEEFTKVQTEQDFWQREFEREVNGQRSGIVGLGPRAKSIRDDQLAPRRAESQRLSTQLEHLTAERNQLRAVVATTAEAVTGEFLVEQSALAAELEEKRAFNEQLERKLKESQAATFVEQQNAIAASIMTQIETRNEELKRLQEEVATLENDKNERVASMLAEPRRDLLTQTLALHGIFLAGDEGGRFALIAYVVLALLFMLVDTIPIVVKFFSKPGPYDTLVDCEEVRYERERNAFLKSYDEYMSELSDSRLLTATKNQPLERALVDGVDRSRVAKEFLESMMELERAFEEKMEVERQRLTDRGPDHAGAASRAAMLEEMADAFYADMRQRMASFFETSGGGPPVEART
;
A
#
# COMPACT_ATOMS: atom_id res chain seq x y z
N MET A 1 79.48 80.55 2.56
CA MET A 1 78.44 79.62 2.08
C MET A 1 78.03 78.77 3.28
N ALA A 2 77.04 79.24 4.03
CA ALA A 2 76.69 78.73 5.35
C ALA A 2 75.55 77.71 5.25
N LEU A 3 75.78 76.53 5.83
CA LEU A 3 74.83 75.42 5.94
C LEU A 3 73.74 75.78 6.98
N HIS A 4 72.48 75.81 6.54
CA HIS A 4 71.31 75.97 7.40
C HIS A 4 70.68 74.59 7.66
N SER A 5 70.78 74.12 8.91
CA SER A 5 70.02 73.00 9.45
C SER A 5 68.55 73.40 9.66
N PRO A 6 67.56 72.63 9.18
CA PRO A 6 66.16 72.95 9.43
C PRO A 6 65.79 72.63 10.89
N ARG A 7 65.35 73.65 11.63
CA ARG A 7 64.73 73.50 12.96
C ARG A 7 63.39 72.78 12.80
N PHE A 8 63.25 71.62 13.43
CA PHE A 8 61.95 71.01 13.73
C PHE A 8 61.18 71.94 14.69
N SER A 9 60.16 72.62 14.19
CA SER A 9 59.17 73.27 15.04
C SER A 9 58.24 72.19 15.60
N GLY A 10 58.33 71.92 16.90
CA GLY A 10 57.33 71.14 17.62
C GLY A 10 56.00 71.90 17.64
N SER A 11 55.10 71.58 16.71
CA SER A 11 53.69 71.91 16.88
C SER A 11 53.08 70.82 17.76
N SER A 12 52.74 71.17 19.01
CA SER A 12 51.86 70.33 19.83
C SER A 12 50.59 69.98 19.05
N PRO A 13 50.12 68.72 19.05
CA PRO A 13 48.83 68.40 18.48
C PRO A 13 47.74 69.18 19.22
N ALA A 14 46.82 69.80 18.47
CA ALA A 14 45.68 70.50 19.04
C ALA A 14 44.86 69.55 19.95
N PRO A 15 44.33 70.02 21.10
CA PRO A 15 43.50 69.19 21.96
C PRO A 15 42.24 68.75 21.19
N ALA A 16 42.04 67.43 21.09
CA ALA A 16 40.87 66.83 20.46
C ALA A 16 39.59 67.35 21.13
N ALA A 17 38.62 67.77 20.31
CA ALA A 17 37.30 68.16 20.80
C ALA A 17 36.64 66.96 21.53
N PRO A 18 35.91 67.19 22.64
CA PRO A 18 35.28 66.10 23.38
C PRO A 18 34.22 65.42 22.51
N ALA A 19 34.39 64.12 22.27
CA ALA A 19 33.48 63.28 21.50
C ALA A 19 32.08 63.29 22.14
N ARG A 20 31.04 63.54 21.35
CA ARG A 20 29.65 63.35 21.79
C ARG A 20 29.41 61.85 21.92
N PRO A 21 28.81 61.36 23.02
CA PRO A 21 28.56 59.92 23.17
C PRO A 21 27.69 59.43 22.02
N SER A 22 28.16 58.39 21.33
CA SER A 22 27.46 57.81 20.19
C SER A 22 26.16 57.12 20.61
N ASN A 23 25.11 57.21 19.77
CA ASN A 23 23.86 56.49 19.96
C ASN A 23 24.15 54.97 20.05
N GLY A 24 23.49 54.24 20.97
CA GLY A 24 23.76 52.80 21.17
C GLY A 24 23.68 51.95 19.90
N VAL A 25 22.83 52.33 18.94
CA VAL A 25 22.74 51.71 17.61
C VAL A 25 24.05 51.86 16.81
N LYS A 26 24.68 53.04 16.81
CA LYS A 26 25.98 53.26 16.14
C LYS A 26 27.05 52.33 16.72
N ARG A 27 27.09 52.16 18.04
CA ARG A 27 28.05 51.30 18.72
C ARG A 27 27.90 49.82 18.34
N VAL A 28 26.67 49.34 18.15
CA VAL A 28 26.41 47.98 17.63
C VAL A 28 26.97 47.83 16.22
N PHE A 29 26.73 48.79 15.32
CA PHE A 29 27.26 48.72 13.96
C PHE A 29 28.79 48.82 13.89
N PHE A 30 29.41 49.63 14.77
CA PHE A 30 30.87 49.65 14.91
C PHE A 30 31.41 48.29 15.34
N TRP A 31 30.77 47.65 16.32
CA TRP A 31 31.13 46.30 16.74
C TRP A 31 30.97 45.26 15.62
N LEU A 32 29.87 45.33 14.85
CA LEU A 32 29.59 44.46 13.71
C LEU A 32 30.65 44.60 12.61
N SER A 33 31.16 45.82 12.38
CA SER A 33 32.21 46.09 11.40
C SER A 33 33.60 45.60 11.82
N GLY A 34 33.74 45.07 13.04
CA GLY A 34 35.01 44.58 13.58
C GLY A 34 35.98 45.70 14.00
N ALA A 35 35.49 46.93 14.14
CA ALA A 35 36.30 48.10 14.44
C ALA A 35 36.19 48.53 15.92
N GLY A 36 37.26 49.10 16.47
CA GLY A 36 37.34 49.59 17.84
C GLY A 36 36.49 50.85 18.00
N THR A 37 35.60 50.85 19.00
CA THR A 37 34.63 51.94 19.19
C THR A 37 35.29 53.23 19.69
N ALA A 38 36.38 53.12 20.45
CA ALA A 38 37.04 54.27 21.07
C ALA A 38 37.85 55.09 20.06
N GLU A 39 38.47 54.42 19.10
CA GLU A 39 39.31 54.99 18.05
C GLU A 39 38.43 55.57 16.92
N LEU A 40 37.29 54.92 16.62
CA LEU A 40 36.33 55.42 15.63
C LEU A 40 35.58 56.67 16.09
N GLU A 41 35.29 56.82 17.38
CA GLU A 41 34.64 58.01 17.92
C GLU A 41 35.54 59.25 17.83
N GLN A 42 36.86 59.07 17.73
CA GLN A 42 37.84 60.14 17.50
C GLN A 42 37.95 60.53 16.01
N CYS A 43 37.40 59.71 15.11
CA CYS A 43 37.43 59.93 13.66
C CYS A 43 36.28 60.81 13.17
N PRO A 44 36.43 61.48 12.00
CA PRO A 44 35.37 62.31 11.43
C PRO A 44 34.12 61.50 11.05
N GLU A 45 32.96 62.14 11.09
CA GLU A 45 31.63 61.51 10.88
C GLU A 45 31.47 60.73 9.57
N TRP A 46 32.18 61.10 8.50
CA TRP A 46 32.11 60.37 7.23
C TRP A 46 32.78 58.99 7.32
N GLU A 47 33.85 58.85 8.10
CA GLU A 47 34.53 57.57 8.35
C GLU A 47 33.67 56.69 9.26
N GLN A 48 33.00 57.29 10.25
CA GLN A 48 32.02 56.59 11.08
C GLN A 48 30.88 56.00 10.24
N ARG A 49 30.31 56.77 9.31
CA ARG A 49 29.23 56.28 8.42
C ARG A 49 29.70 55.14 7.51
N LYS A 50 30.94 55.18 7.03
CA LYS A 50 31.57 54.10 6.24
C LYS A 50 31.62 52.79 7.02
N TYR A 51 32.07 52.83 8.28
CA TYR A 51 32.11 51.64 9.15
C TYR A 51 30.73 51.15 9.59
N VAL A 52 29.76 52.06 9.80
CA VAL A 52 28.36 51.65 9.99
C VAL A 52 27.82 50.90 8.78
N ALA A 53 28.14 51.35 7.56
CA ALA A 53 27.75 50.66 6.34
C ALA A 53 28.41 49.27 6.23
N PHE A 54 29.69 49.12 6.59
CA PHE A 54 30.34 47.81 6.64
C PHE A 54 29.70 46.85 7.65
N GLY A 55 29.32 47.36 8.82
CA GLY A 55 28.58 46.56 9.81
C GLY A 55 27.20 46.14 9.28
N ALA A 56 26.51 47.01 8.55
CA ALA A 56 25.22 46.71 7.94
C ALA A 56 25.31 45.66 6.82
N THR A 57 26.38 45.65 6.02
CA THR A 57 26.54 44.67 4.94
C THR A 57 26.73 43.24 5.46
N VAL A 58 27.24 43.05 6.68
CA VAL A 58 27.34 41.72 7.31
C VAL A 58 25.98 41.18 7.75
N LEU A 59 25.01 42.04 8.08
CA LEU A 59 23.70 41.58 8.53
C LEU A 59 22.91 40.86 7.45
N VAL A 60 23.12 41.21 6.19
CA VAL A 60 22.40 40.61 5.06
C VAL A 60 22.71 39.11 4.93
N PRO A 61 23.98 38.66 4.81
CA PRO A 61 24.35 37.25 4.90
C PRO A 61 23.78 36.52 6.12
N THR A 62 23.81 37.16 7.30
CA THR A 62 23.36 36.53 8.55
C THR A 62 21.86 36.29 8.59
N LEU A 63 21.08 37.21 8.01
CA LEU A 63 19.64 37.07 7.89
C LEU A 63 19.28 35.93 6.92
N PHE A 64 19.97 35.85 5.79
CA PHE A 64 19.74 34.76 4.84
C PHE A 64 20.18 33.41 5.38
N ALA A 65 21.30 33.34 6.10
CA ALA A 65 21.74 32.14 6.81
C ALA A 65 20.71 31.69 7.87
N PHE A 66 20.07 32.63 8.57
CA PHE A 66 18.97 32.33 9.50
C PHE A 66 17.78 31.69 8.77
N VAL A 67 17.31 32.31 7.67
CA VAL A 67 16.16 31.79 6.90
C VAL A 67 16.47 30.42 6.27
N ALA A 68 17.66 30.27 5.68
CA ALA A 68 18.12 29.01 5.08
C ALA A 68 18.21 27.88 6.11
N CYS A 69 18.79 28.15 7.28
CA CYS A 69 18.90 27.17 8.36
C CYS A 69 17.54 26.85 8.99
N ALA A 70 16.69 27.87 9.21
CA ALA A 70 15.34 27.67 9.71
C ALA A 70 14.51 26.77 8.77
N TYR A 71 14.65 26.97 7.45
CA TYR A 71 14.01 26.10 6.47
C TYR A 71 14.58 24.67 6.50
N ALA A 72 15.91 24.52 6.52
CA ALA A 72 16.55 23.20 6.62
C ALA A 72 16.16 22.45 7.90
N LEU A 73 15.90 23.14 9.00
CA LEU A 73 15.40 22.53 10.24
C LEU A 73 13.90 22.22 10.16
N SER A 74 13.13 23.00 9.39
CA SER A 74 11.70 22.77 9.19
C SER A 74 11.37 21.51 8.40
N THR A 75 12.36 20.92 7.69
CA THR A 75 12.21 19.61 7.03
C THR A 75 12.36 18.45 8.02
N ILE A 76 13.07 18.65 9.12
CA ILE A 76 13.35 17.62 10.14
C ILE A 76 12.35 17.71 11.30
N SER A 77 12.05 18.92 11.77
CA SER A 77 11.15 19.15 12.90
C SER A 77 10.07 20.14 12.53
N THR A 78 8.86 19.91 13.04
CA THR A 78 7.73 20.85 12.92
C THR A 78 7.67 21.85 14.09
N ASP A 79 8.46 21.64 15.14
CA ASP A 79 8.41 22.44 16.36
C ASP A 79 9.21 23.73 16.20
N TRP A 80 8.50 24.85 16.00
CA TRP A 80 9.11 26.19 15.88
C TRP A 80 9.99 26.57 17.07
N ARG A 81 9.70 26.02 18.26
CA ARG A 81 10.46 26.22 19.50
C ARG A 81 11.89 25.68 19.43
N ILE A 82 12.16 24.67 18.58
CA ILE A 82 13.50 24.11 18.35
C ILE A 82 14.14 24.81 17.14
N ILE A 83 13.37 25.04 16.08
CA ILE A 83 13.86 25.64 14.83
C ILE A 83 14.46 27.03 15.07
N VAL A 84 13.73 27.92 15.74
CA VAL A 84 14.15 29.31 15.94
C VAL A 84 15.46 29.43 16.74
N PRO A 85 15.63 28.84 17.94
CA PRO A 85 16.87 28.99 18.69
C PRO A 85 18.08 28.36 17.98
N VAL A 86 17.92 27.21 17.32
CA VAL A 86 19.03 26.57 16.60
C VAL A 86 19.43 27.42 15.38
N ALA A 87 18.46 27.94 14.62
CA ALA A 87 18.74 28.85 13.50
C ALA A 87 19.38 30.17 13.97
N LEU A 88 19.00 30.69 15.14
CA LEU A 88 19.65 31.86 15.75
C LEU A 88 21.11 31.58 16.11
N VAL A 89 21.40 30.42 16.71
CA VAL A 89 22.78 30.01 17.01
C VAL A 89 23.60 29.89 15.72
N TRP A 90 23.04 29.28 14.67
CA TRP A 90 23.72 29.18 13.38
C TRP A 90 23.98 30.56 12.75
N SER A 91 22.96 31.43 12.70
CA SER A 91 23.10 32.81 12.20
C SER A 91 24.14 33.60 13.00
N PHE A 92 24.21 33.39 14.32
CA PHE A 92 25.23 33.98 15.17
C PHE A 92 26.64 33.47 14.84
N ILE A 93 26.80 32.17 14.53
CA ILE A 93 28.08 31.63 14.05
C ILE A 93 28.50 32.33 12.76
N ILE A 94 27.60 32.45 11.77
CA ILE A 94 27.89 33.15 10.51
C ILE A 94 28.27 34.60 10.77
N LEU A 95 27.52 35.29 11.64
CA LEU A 95 27.80 36.67 12.03
C LEU A 95 29.21 36.82 12.61
N THR A 96 29.63 35.90 13.48
CA THR A 96 30.98 35.94 14.08
C THR A 96 32.08 35.67 13.07
N VAL A 97 31.87 34.74 12.13
CA VAL A 97 32.82 34.41 11.06
C VAL A 97 32.97 35.58 10.09
N ASP A 98 31.86 36.16 9.63
CA ASP A 98 31.88 37.33 8.74
C ASP A 98 32.53 38.55 9.41
N ARG A 99 32.22 38.79 10.69
CA ARG A 99 32.88 39.82 11.50
C ARG A 99 34.38 39.58 11.61
N ALA A 100 34.81 38.35 11.92
CA ALA A 100 36.24 38.02 12.04
C ALA A 100 36.98 38.22 10.70
N LEU A 101 36.34 37.88 9.58
CA LEU A 101 36.90 38.07 8.25
C LEU A 101 36.99 39.54 7.85
N LEU A 102 36.07 40.40 8.32
CA LEU A 102 36.20 41.86 8.18
C LEU A 102 37.29 42.47 9.07
N ALA A 103 37.42 41.99 10.31
CA ALA A 103 38.39 42.50 11.28
C ALA A 103 39.83 42.14 10.90
N THR A 104 40.04 40.99 10.25
CA THR A 104 41.37 40.53 9.82
C THR A 104 41.91 41.28 8.59
N TYR A 105 41.05 41.95 7.81
CA TYR A 105 41.50 42.78 6.69
C TYR A 105 42.16 44.07 7.19
N ARG A 106 43.43 44.26 6.81
CA ARG A 106 44.26 45.44 7.12
C ARG A 106 44.68 46.18 5.85
N SER A 107 44.46 47.50 5.84
CA SER A 107 44.69 48.34 4.68
C SER A 107 46.18 48.49 4.29
N PHE A 108 47.11 48.38 5.24
CA PHE A 108 48.55 48.58 5.02
C PHE A 108 49.36 47.29 4.84
N GLN A 109 48.72 46.11 4.76
CA GLN A 109 49.42 44.85 4.52
C GLN A 109 49.99 44.73 3.08
N GLY A 110 51.04 43.90 2.92
CA GLY A 110 51.65 43.61 1.62
C GLY A 110 50.66 42.96 0.63
N VAL A 111 50.85 43.20 -0.68
CA VAL A 111 49.91 42.81 -1.74
C VAL A 111 49.63 41.30 -1.75
N HIS A 112 50.64 40.45 -1.54
CA HIS A 112 50.45 38.99 -1.47
C HIS A 112 49.56 38.55 -0.31
N ARG A 113 49.69 39.19 0.87
CA ARG A 113 48.88 38.87 2.05
C ARG A 113 47.43 39.34 1.87
N LYS A 114 47.23 40.50 1.25
CA LYS A 114 45.91 41.00 0.86
C LYS A 114 45.21 40.08 -0.13
N LEU A 115 45.92 39.63 -1.17
CA LEU A 115 45.37 38.73 -2.17
C LEU A 115 45.05 37.35 -1.56
N SER A 116 45.89 36.83 -0.67
CA SER A 116 45.65 35.57 0.05
C SER A 116 44.40 35.65 0.94
N GLN A 117 44.21 36.74 1.68
CA GLN A 117 43.00 36.97 2.49
C GLN A 117 41.75 37.10 1.62
N PHE A 118 41.85 37.84 0.51
CA PHE A 118 40.75 37.97 -0.45
C PHE A 118 40.37 36.62 -1.08
N ALA A 119 41.37 35.83 -1.50
CA ALA A 119 41.16 34.50 -2.07
C ALA A 119 40.55 33.53 -1.04
N LEU A 120 41.06 33.51 0.21
CA LEU A 120 40.48 32.71 1.28
C LEU A 120 39.01 33.07 1.51
N ARG A 121 38.69 34.38 1.55
CA ARG A 121 37.30 34.85 1.69
C ARG A 121 36.44 34.45 0.50
N PHE A 122 36.96 34.53 -0.71
CA PHE A 122 36.25 34.13 -1.92
C PHE A 122 35.91 32.63 -1.93
N VAL A 123 36.87 31.78 -1.51
CA VAL A 123 36.63 30.33 -1.38
C VAL A 123 35.59 30.04 -0.30
N VAL A 124 35.69 30.68 0.86
CA VAL A 124 34.69 30.54 1.93
C VAL A 124 33.31 31.03 1.45
N ALA A 125 33.25 32.15 0.73
CA ALA A 125 31.99 32.67 0.18
C ALA A 125 31.39 31.76 -0.90
N ILE A 126 32.19 31.07 -1.70
CA ILE A 126 31.68 30.04 -2.63
C ILE A 126 31.07 28.88 -1.85
N LEU A 127 31.79 28.36 -0.85
CA LEU A 127 31.32 27.23 -0.04
C LEU A 127 30.04 27.61 0.71
N MET A 128 30.03 28.75 1.41
CA MET A 128 28.87 29.23 2.16
C MET A 128 27.71 29.59 1.23
N GLY A 129 27.98 30.30 0.13
CA GLY A 129 26.99 30.67 -0.87
C GLY A 129 26.27 29.46 -1.47
N LEU A 130 27.01 28.40 -1.83
CA LEU A 130 26.43 27.14 -2.31
C LEU A 130 25.63 26.40 -1.22
N THR A 131 26.12 26.39 0.01
CA THR A 131 25.41 25.72 1.12
C THR A 131 24.13 26.44 1.53
N ILE A 132 24.08 27.77 1.46
CA ILE A 132 22.93 28.60 1.81
C ILE A 132 21.92 28.65 0.65
N SER A 133 22.41 28.69 -0.60
CA SER A 133 21.54 28.77 -1.78
C SER A 133 20.64 27.55 -1.92
N HIS A 134 21.13 26.38 -1.52
CA HIS A 134 20.42 25.11 -1.68
C HIS A 134 19.09 25.03 -0.91
N PRO A 135 19.04 25.17 0.43
CA PRO A 135 17.78 25.20 1.17
C PRO A 135 16.89 26.37 0.76
N LEU A 136 17.46 27.51 0.37
CA LEU A 136 16.65 28.65 -0.06
C LEU A 136 15.99 28.43 -1.44
N THR A 137 16.65 27.72 -2.34
CA THR A 137 16.08 27.32 -3.64
C THR A 137 14.94 26.33 -3.43
N LEU A 138 15.11 25.38 -2.51
CA LEU A 138 14.02 24.48 -2.11
C LEU A 138 12.84 25.25 -1.51
N LEU A 139 13.09 26.28 -0.71
CA LEU A 139 12.04 27.15 -0.17
C LEU A 139 11.32 27.93 -1.28
N LEU A 140 12.05 28.46 -2.26
CA LEU A 140 11.49 29.20 -3.40
C LEU A 140 10.62 28.32 -4.30
N PHE A 141 11.05 27.07 -4.52
CA PHE A 141 10.39 26.09 -5.39
C PHE A 141 9.61 25.03 -4.62
N LYS A 142 9.17 25.34 -3.40
CA LYS A 142 8.53 24.38 -2.51
C LYS A 142 7.34 23.69 -3.16
N ASP A 143 6.46 24.45 -3.80
CA ASP A 143 5.24 23.91 -4.40
C ASP A 143 5.54 23.04 -5.62
N THR A 144 6.50 23.45 -6.46
CA THR A 144 6.95 22.65 -7.61
C THR A 144 7.65 21.37 -7.19
N VAL A 145 8.47 21.41 -6.13
CA VAL A 145 9.15 20.22 -5.58
C VAL A 145 8.11 19.29 -4.95
N HIS A 146 7.14 19.84 -4.21
CA HIS A 146 6.08 19.04 -3.60
C HIS A 146 5.23 18.34 -4.67
N SER A 147 4.84 19.05 -5.72
CA SER A 147 4.10 18.48 -6.85
C SER A 147 4.90 17.39 -7.58
N ALA A 148 6.21 17.56 -7.76
CA ALA A 148 7.05 16.52 -8.34
C ALA A 148 7.12 15.25 -7.46
N ILE A 149 7.23 15.40 -6.15
CA ILE A 149 7.21 14.28 -5.19
C ILE A 149 5.85 13.58 -5.21
N GLU A 150 4.76 14.33 -5.30
CA GLU A 150 3.40 13.77 -5.41
C GLU A 150 3.20 13.04 -6.73
N ALA A 151 3.73 13.55 -7.85
CA ALA A 151 3.68 12.87 -9.13
C ALA A 151 4.48 11.55 -9.13
N GLU A 152 5.66 11.53 -8.50
CA GLU A 152 6.45 10.30 -8.33
C GLU A 152 5.72 9.30 -7.42
N ARG A 153 5.10 9.78 -6.34
CA ARG A 153 4.25 8.96 -5.47
C ARG A 153 3.05 8.39 -6.22
N GLU A 154 2.39 9.19 -7.06
CA GLU A 154 1.25 8.74 -7.86
C GLU A 154 1.67 7.68 -8.88
N ALA A 155 2.84 7.83 -9.51
CA ALA A 155 3.42 6.81 -10.37
C ALA A 155 3.67 5.50 -9.62
N GLU A 156 4.27 5.55 -8.42
CA GLU A 156 4.48 4.37 -7.57
C GLU A 156 3.16 3.70 -7.15
N ILE A 157 2.17 4.50 -6.72
CA ILE A 157 0.83 4.01 -6.39
C ILE A 157 0.17 3.36 -7.61
N SER A 158 0.35 3.91 -8.81
CA SER A 158 -0.21 3.35 -10.04
C SER A 158 0.39 1.97 -10.38
N LEU A 159 1.68 1.75 -10.10
CA LEU A 159 2.33 0.45 -10.26
C LEU A 159 1.75 -0.57 -9.28
N VAL A 160 1.62 -0.20 -8.00
CA VAL A 160 1.05 -1.07 -6.95
C VAL A 160 -0.41 -1.41 -7.25
N ARG A 161 -1.18 -0.43 -7.73
CA ARG A 161 -2.56 -0.67 -8.21
C ARG A 161 -2.55 -1.63 -9.39
N GLY A 162 -1.65 -1.44 -10.35
CA GLY A 162 -1.50 -2.34 -11.50
C GLY A 162 -1.21 -3.78 -11.08
N GLU A 163 -0.24 -4.00 -10.19
CA GLU A 163 0.09 -5.32 -9.63
C GLU A 163 -1.11 -5.96 -8.94
N ALA A 164 -1.81 -5.21 -8.08
CA ALA A 164 -2.98 -5.70 -7.37
C ALA A 164 -4.15 -6.05 -8.32
N GLU A 165 -4.40 -5.24 -9.36
CA GLU A 165 -5.41 -5.56 -10.38
C GLU A 165 -5.05 -6.81 -11.18
N THR A 166 -3.76 -7.02 -11.51
CA THR A 166 -3.34 -8.28 -12.19
C THR A 166 -3.55 -9.51 -11.32
N ALA A 167 -3.26 -9.42 -10.02
CA ALA A 167 -3.52 -10.49 -9.06
C ALA A 167 -5.02 -10.75 -8.91
N LYS A 168 -5.83 -9.69 -8.81
CA LYS A 168 -7.29 -9.77 -8.75
C LYS A 168 -7.87 -10.43 -10.00
N MET A 169 -7.48 -10.00 -11.21
CA MET A 169 -7.92 -10.62 -12.46
C MET A 169 -7.57 -12.12 -12.54
N ALA A 170 -6.42 -12.53 -11.98
CA ALA A 170 -6.03 -13.94 -11.94
C ALA A 170 -6.96 -14.76 -11.04
N VAL A 171 -7.41 -14.21 -9.91
CA VAL A 171 -8.38 -14.85 -9.01
C VAL A 171 -9.80 -14.81 -9.61
N GLU A 172 -10.23 -13.70 -10.20
CA GLU A 172 -11.52 -13.58 -10.87
C GLU A 172 -11.68 -14.58 -12.03
N LYS A 173 -10.60 -14.85 -12.77
CA LYS A 173 -10.60 -15.91 -13.79
C LYS A 173 -10.83 -17.30 -13.19
N LYS A 174 -10.29 -17.58 -12.00
CA LYS A 174 -10.57 -18.83 -11.28
C LYS A 174 -12.03 -18.88 -10.80
N ILE A 175 -12.56 -17.77 -10.28
CA ILE A 175 -13.97 -17.66 -9.88
C ILE A 175 -14.88 -17.96 -11.07
N ALA A 176 -14.67 -17.33 -12.22
CA ALA A 176 -15.46 -17.57 -13.42
C ALA A 176 -15.41 -19.03 -13.89
N ALA A 177 -14.24 -19.68 -13.79
CA ALA A 177 -14.11 -21.11 -14.09
C ALA A 177 -14.92 -21.98 -13.12
N VAL A 178 -14.82 -21.72 -11.81
CA VAL A 178 -15.58 -22.46 -10.79
C VAL A 178 -17.08 -22.21 -10.91
N GLU A 179 -17.52 -20.99 -11.23
CA GLU A 179 -18.93 -20.67 -11.49
C GLU A 179 -19.48 -21.43 -12.69
N SER A 180 -18.70 -21.53 -13.77
CA SER A 180 -19.04 -22.34 -14.94
C SER A 180 -19.16 -23.83 -14.59
N ASP A 181 -18.23 -24.36 -13.78
CA ASP A 181 -18.27 -25.75 -13.32
C ASP A 181 -19.50 -26.02 -12.44
N ILE A 182 -19.88 -25.08 -11.56
CA ILE A 182 -21.09 -25.18 -10.73
C ILE A 182 -22.34 -25.16 -11.62
N ALA A 183 -22.38 -24.28 -12.63
CA ALA A 183 -23.49 -24.20 -13.56
C ALA A 183 -23.68 -25.51 -14.35
N GLY A 184 -22.59 -26.10 -14.85
CA GLY A 184 -22.61 -27.41 -15.52
C GLY A 184 -23.17 -28.50 -14.61
N ARG A 185 -22.63 -28.65 -13.40
CA ARG A 185 -23.11 -29.65 -12.43
C ARG A 185 -24.58 -29.46 -12.03
N ARG A 186 -25.07 -28.22 -11.97
CA ARG A 186 -26.49 -27.95 -11.71
C ARG A 186 -27.38 -28.43 -12.84
N GLU A 187 -26.90 -28.41 -14.08
CA GLU A 187 -27.63 -28.95 -15.21
C GLU A 187 -27.58 -30.49 -15.22
N ASP A 188 -26.41 -31.08 -14.98
CA ASP A 188 -26.26 -32.53 -14.80
C ASP A 188 -27.19 -33.07 -13.69
N TRP A 189 -27.33 -32.32 -12.59
CA TRP A 189 -28.26 -32.64 -11.51
C TRP A 189 -29.73 -32.62 -11.99
N LYS A 190 -30.15 -31.61 -12.76
CA LYS A 190 -31.51 -31.56 -13.31
C LYS A 190 -31.77 -32.67 -14.32
N GLU A 191 -30.80 -32.98 -15.18
CA GLU A 191 -30.90 -34.07 -16.15
C GLU A 191 -31.00 -35.43 -15.46
N SER A 192 -30.23 -35.63 -14.38
CA SER A 192 -30.29 -36.85 -13.58
C SER A 192 -31.70 -37.12 -13.04
N LEU A 193 -32.45 -36.07 -12.67
CA LEU A 193 -33.83 -36.15 -12.19
C LEU A 193 -34.89 -36.31 -13.30
N ARG A 194 -34.56 -35.98 -14.57
CA ARG A 194 -35.54 -35.84 -15.66
C ARG A 194 -35.64 -37.08 -16.56
N SER A 195 -34.61 -37.91 -16.66
CA SER A 195 -34.60 -39.04 -17.58
C SER A 195 -35.11 -40.35 -16.94
N ASP A 196 -35.99 -41.05 -17.67
CA ASP A 196 -36.38 -42.48 -17.53
C ASP A 196 -37.72 -42.89 -16.87
N LEU A 197 -38.59 -41.98 -16.40
CA LEU A 197 -39.94 -42.39 -15.94
C LEU A 197 -40.99 -42.46 -17.07
N LEU A 198 -40.92 -41.58 -18.07
CA LEU A 198 -41.98 -41.46 -19.09
C LEU A 198 -41.77 -42.37 -20.31
N GLY A 199 -40.52 -42.69 -20.69
CA GLY A 199 -40.23 -43.45 -21.90
C GLY A 199 -40.54 -44.95 -21.82
N ARG A 200 -40.38 -45.57 -20.62
CA ARG A 200 -40.58 -47.03 -20.44
C ARG A 200 -42.00 -47.43 -20.08
N ILE A 201 -42.84 -46.48 -19.65
CA ILE A 201 -44.26 -46.73 -19.36
C ILE A 201 -45.05 -46.86 -20.66
N ASP A 202 -44.65 -46.17 -21.73
CA ASP A 202 -45.41 -46.13 -23.00
C ASP A 202 -45.23 -47.40 -23.86
N GLU A 203 -44.05 -48.04 -23.84
CA GLU A 203 -43.79 -49.25 -24.66
C GLU A 203 -44.50 -50.52 -24.16
N THR A 204 -45.02 -50.54 -22.93
CA THR A 204 -45.63 -51.76 -22.35
C THR A 204 -47.16 -51.79 -22.31
N ILE A 205 -47.83 -50.72 -22.79
CA ILE A 205 -49.30 -50.63 -22.79
C ILE A 205 -49.94 -51.17 -24.10
N ALA A 206 -49.14 -51.45 -25.14
CA ALA A 206 -49.63 -51.73 -26.49
C ALA A 206 -50.07 -53.18 -26.80
N ALA A 207 -50.30 -54.05 -25.81
CA ALA A 207 -50.75 -55.43 -26.08
C ALA A 207 -51.91 -55.85 -25.16
N ARG A 208 -53.15 -55.55 -25.57
CA ARG A 208 -54.36 -56.24 -25.10
C ARG A 208 -55.18 -56.71 -26.30
N PRO A 209 -55.15 -58.00 -26.66
CA PRO A 209 -56.17 -58.60 -27.51
C PRO A 209 -57.37 -59.00 -26.62
N GLY A 210 -58.54 -58.46 -26.93
CA GLY A 210 -59.81 -58.78 -26.27
C GLY A 210 -60.50 -59.99 -26.90
N ASP A 211 -60.80 -60.97 -26.05
CA ASP A 211 -62.11 -61.60 -25.79
C ASP A 211 -63.11 -61.78 -26.96
N GLU A 212 -62.94 -62.86 -27.73
CA GLU A 212 -64.03 -63.56 -28.41
C GLU A 212 -63.73 -65.08 -28.31
N LEU A 213 -64.74 -65.92 -28.06
CA LEU A 213 -64.56 -67.38 -28.16
C LEU A 213 -63.97 -67.69 -29.54
N SER A 214 -62.73 -68.20 -29.53
CA SER A 214 -61.96 -68.56 -30.72
C SER A 214 -62.82 -69.33 -31.71
N ASP A 215 -62.72 -69.00 -33.00
CA ASP A 215 -63.43 -69.71 -34.06
C ASP A 215 -63.13 -71.22 -34.08
N GLU A 216 -62.01 -71.62 -33.46
CA GLU A 216 -61.64 -73.03 -33.22
C GLU A 216 -62.58 -73.73 -32.23
N ALA A 217 -63.04 -73.03 -31.17
CA ALA A 217 -63.97 -73.60 -30.18
C ALA A 217 -65.38 -73.79 -30.75
N LYS A 218 -65.81 -72.90 -31.66
CA LYS A 218 -67.09 -73.03 -32.38
C LYS A 218 -67.07 -74.22 -33.35
N ALA A 219 -65.95 -74.43 -34.02
CA ALA A 219 -65.76 -75.56 -34.93
C ALA A 219 -65.77 -76.92 -34.20
N GLU A 220 -65.13 -77.01 -33.04
CA GLU A 220 -65.10 -78.23 -32.22
C GLU A 220 -66.49 -78.55 -31.62
N LEU A 221 -67.22 -77.53 -31.15
CA LEU A 221 -68.61 -77.70 -30.68
C LEU A 221 -69.51 -78.26 -31.79
N GLN A 222 -69.43 -77.69 -32.98
CA GLN A 222 -70.23 -78.12 -34.12
C GLN A 222 -69.96 -79.59 -34.48
N LYS A 223 -68.69 -79.99 -34.47
CA LYS A 223 -68.28 -81.38 -34.71
C LYS A 223 -68.86 -82.35 -33.68
N ARG A 224 -68.82 -82.03 -32.39
CA ARG A 224 -69.41 -82.86 -31.32
C ARG A 224 -70.93 -83.00 -31.45
N ILE A 225 -71.63 -81.93 -31.85
CA ILE A 225 -73.08 -81.96 -32.11
C ILE A 225 -73.39 -82.85 -33.32
N ASP A 226 -72.62 -82.72 -34.40
CA ASP A 226 -72.82 -83.51 -35.61
C ASP A 226 -72.58 -85.00 -35.36
N GLU A 227 -71.55 -85.38 -34.60
CA GLU A 227 -71.27 -86.77 -34.22
C GLU A 227 -72.38 -87.36 -33.33
N ALA A 228 -72.89 -86.61 -32.35
CA ALA A 228 -73.92 -87.08 -31.43
C ALA A 228 -75.32 -87.19 -32.07
N THR A 229 -75.64 -86.33 -33.05
CA THR A 229 -76.96 -86.28 -33.69
C THR A 229 -77.08 -87.13 -34.95
N ALA A 230 -75.96 -87.53 -35.58
CA ALA A 230 -75.90 -88.35 -36.79
C ALA A 230 -76.84 -89.57 -36.80
N PRO A 231 -76.83 -90.49 -35.81
CA PRO A 231 -77.62 -91.73 -35.89
C PRO A 231 -79.13 -91.49 -35.87
N ASN A 232 -79.59 -90.44 -35.18
CA ASN A 232 -81.01 -90.09 -35.14
C ASN A 232 -81.42 -89.26 -36.36
N ARG A 233 -80.53 -88.41 -36.89
CA ARG A 233 -80.73 -87.65 -38.12
C ARG A 233 -80.87 -88.58 -39.33
N ASP A 234 -80.06 -89.63 -39.41
CA ASP A 234 -80.13 -90.65 -40.48
C ASP A 234 -81.42 -91.49 -40.41
N ARG A 235 -81.95 -91.72 -39.20
CA ARG A 235 -83.26 -92.37 -39.04
C ARG A 235 -84.41 -91.46 -39.44
N VAL A 236 -84.33 -90.15 -39.16
CA VAL A 236 -85.32 -89.17 -39.63
C VAL A 236 -85.36 -89.13 -41.16
N THR A 237 -84.21 -89.14 -41.84
CA THR A 237 -84.17 -89.12 -43.31
C THR A 237 -84.72 -90.41 -43.91
N ALA A 238 -84.47 -91.57 -43.30
CA ALA A 238 -85.07 -92.85 -43.71
C ALA A 238 -86.60 -92.86 -43.54
N VAL A 239 -87.12 -92.42 -42.40
CA VAL A 239 -88.57 -92.32 -42.15
C VAL A 239 -89.23 -91.29 -43.09
N ASP A 240 -88.57 -90.16 -43.37
CA ASP A 240 -89.07 -89.16 -44.32
C ASP A 240 -89.17 -89.75 -45.75
N ALA A 241 -88.23 -90.62 -46.16
CA ALA A 241 -88.30 -91.34 -47.43
C ALA A 241 -89.47 -92.35 -47.47
N GLU A 242 -89.69 -93.11 -46.39
CA GLU A 242 -90.83 -94.03 -46.27
C GLU A 242 -92.19 -93.31 -46.29
N ILE A 243 -92.30 -92.17 -45.60
CA ILE A 243 -93.48 -91.30 -45.65
C ILE A 243 -93.73 -90.85 -47.09
N ALA A 244 -92.70 -90.45 -47.82
CA ALA A 244 -92.85 -90.01 -49.21
C ALA A 244 -93.39 -91.14 -50.11
N THR A 245 -92.87 -92.36 -50.00
CA THR A 245 -93.35 -93.52 -50.76
C THR A 245 -94.79 -93.90 -50.41
N ARG A 246 -95.11 -94.01 -49.11
CA ARG A 246 -96.47 -94.36 -48.65
C ARG A 246 -97.50 -93.29 -49.01
N LYS A 247 -97.09 -92.02 -49.03
CA LYS A 247 -97.94 -90.90 -49.46
C LYS A 247 -98.25 -91.00 -50.95
N GLU A 248 -97.30 -91.39 -51.78
CA GLU A 248 -97.54 -91.62 -53.21
C GLU A 248 -98.53 -92.79 -53.42
N GLU A 249 -98.35 -93.92 -52.74
CA GLU A 249 -99.28 -95.06 -52.76
C GLU A 249 -100.70 -94.66 -52.32
N PHE A 250 -100.79 -93.89 -51.22
CA PHE A 250 -102.07 -93.37 -50.72
C PHE A 250 -102.77 -92.48 -51.76
N THR A 251 -102.03 -91.59 -52.44
CA THR A 251 -102.62 -90.74 -53.48
C THR A 251 -103.13 -91.56 -54.67
N LYS A 252 -102.43 -92.62 -55.10
CA LYS A 252 -102.87 -93.51 -56.17
C LYS A 252 -104.19 -94.21 -55.79
N VAL A 253 -104.24 -94.85 -54.62
CA VAL A 253 -105.44 -95.54 -54.14
C VAL A 253 -106.62 -94.58 -53.98
N GLN A 254 -106.38 -93.35 -53.50
CA GLN A 254 -107.41 -92.30 -53.43
C GLN A 254 -107.96 -91.94 -54.81
N THR A 255 -107.11 -91.71 -55.81
CA THR A 255 -107.58 -91.39 -57.16
C THR A 255 -108.37 -92.54 -57.80
N GLU A 256 -107.97 -93.79 -57.55
CA GLU A 256 -108.72 -94.97 -58.01
C GLU A 256 -110.05 -95.12 -57.28
N GLN A 257 -110.07 -94.89 -55.96
CA GLN A 257 -111.29 -94.90 -55.15
C GLN A 257 -112.28 -93.87 -55.68
N ASP A 258 -111.84 -92.64 -55.94
CA ASP A 258 -112.68 -91.57 -56.50
C ASP A 258 -113.22 -91.92 -57.88
N PHE A 259 -112.40 -92.55 -58.73
CA PHE A 259 -112.84 -93.01 -60.05
C PHE A 259 -113.95 -94.07 -59.95
N TRP A 260 -113.74 -95.12 -59.14
CA TRP A 260 -114.72 -96.19 -58.95
C TRP A 260 -115.96 -95.72 -58.18
N GLN A 261 -115.81 -94.72 -57.31
CA GLN A 261 -116.92 -94.09 -56.60
C GLN A 261 -117.85 -93.39 -57.58
N ARG A 262 -117.30 -92.64 -58.54
CA ARG A 262 -118.07 -92.01 -59.62
C ARG A 262 -118.73 -93.04 -60.54
N GLU A 263 -118.04 -94.13 -60.90
CA GLU A 263 -118.63 -95.20 -61.72
C GLU A 263 -119.74 -95.95 -60.97
N PHE A 264 -119.58 -96.20 -59.67
CA PHE A 264 -120.64 -96.78 -58.82
C PHE A 264 -121.87 -95.86 -58.76
N GLU A 265 -121.68 -94.55 -58.55
CA GLU A 265 -122.77 -93.57 -58.53
C GLU A 265 -123.50 -93.49 -59.88
N ARG A 266 -122.75 -93.56 -61.00
CA ARG A 266 -123.34 -93.60 -62.35
C ARG A 266 -124.18 -94.86 -62.61
N GLU A 267 -123.72 -96.03 -62.15
CA GLU A 267 -124.48 -97.29 -62.29
C GLU A 267 -125.71 -97.33 -61.38
N VAL A 268 -125.61 -96.86 -60.12
CA VAL A 268 -126.76 -96.77 -59.20
C VAL A 268 -127.85 -95.84 -59.74
N ASN A 269 -127.45 -94.77 -60.43
CA ASN A 269 -128.35 -93.79 -61.05
C ASN A 269 -128.92 -94.25 -62.41
N GLY A 270 -128.62 -95.48 -62.87
CA GLY A 270 -129.24 -96.11 -64.05
C GLY A 270 -128.75 -95.60 -65.42
N GLN A 271 -127.67 -94.81 -65.47
CA GLN A 271 -127.21 -94.15 -66.69
C GLN A 271 -126.49 -95.06 -67.71
N ARG A 272 -126.11 -96.29 -67.32
CA ARG A 272 -125.40 -97.25 -68.19
C ARG A 272 -126.11 -98.59 -68.37
N SER A 273 -126.64 -99.18 -67.30
CA SER A 273 -127.31 -100.49 -67.37
C SER A 273 -128.83 -100.42 -67.49
N GLY A 274 -129.44 -99.23 -67.53
CA GLY A 274 -130.88 -99.01 -67.69
C GLY A 274 -131.75 -99.46 -66.50
N ILE A 275 -131.15 -99.88 -65.38
CA ILE A 275 -131.86 -100.28 -64.15
C ILE A 275 -131.46 -99.29 -63.06
N VAL A 276 -132.46 -98.64 -62.46
CA VAL A 276 -132.26 -97.75 -61.31
C VAL A 276 -132.28 -98.59 -60.04
N GLY A 277 -131.20 -98.53 -59.25
CA GLY A 277 -131.04 -99.31 -58.01
C GLY A 277 -129.87 -100.30 -58.04
N LEU A 278 -129.71 -101.08 -56.97
CA LEU A 278 -128.59 -102.01 -56.78
C LEU A 278 -128.71 -103.25 -57.68
N GLY A 279 -128.36 -103.10 -58.95
CA GLY A 279 -128.18 -104.22 -59.88
C GLY A 279 -126.93 -105.06 -59.53
N PRO A 280 -126.78 -106.26 -60.13
CA PRO A 280 -125.66 -107.16 -59.86
C PRO A 280 -124.28 -106.52 -60.05
N ARG A 281 -124.15 -105.65 -61.06
CA ARG A 281 -122.90 -104.93 -61.39
C ARG A 281 -122.58 -103.80 -60.40
N ALA A 282 -123.58 -103.08 -59.90
CA ALA A 282 -123.36 -102.08 -58.86
C ALA A 282 -122.85 -102.75 -57.58
N LYS A 283 -123.41 -103.92 -57.23
CA LYS A 283 -122.96 -104.71 -56.08
C LYS A 283 -121.51 -105.20 -56.24
N SER A 284 -121.11 -105.65 -57.44
CA SER A 284 -119.71 -106.03 -57.70
C SER A 284 -118.75 -104.84 -57.69
N ILE A 285 -119.13 -103.66 -58.18
CA ILE A 285 -118.28 -102.46 -58.05
C ILE A 285 -118.10 -102.07 -56.58
N ARG A 286 -119.17 -102.13 -55.77
CA ARG A 286 -119.07 -101.83 -54.34
C ARG A 286 -118.20 -102.83 -53.59
N ASP A 287 -118.48 -104.12 -53.77
CA ASP A 287 -117.91 -105.19 -52.96
C ASP A 287 -116.50 -105.60 -53.49
N ASP A 288 -116.27 -105.60 -54.82
CA ASP A 288 -114.98 -106.00 -55.42
C ASP A 288 -114.03 -104.83 -55.73
N GLN A 289 -114.53 -103.61 -55.96
CA GLN A 289 -113.68 -102.47 -56.37
C GLN A 289 -113.53 -101.38 -55.31
N LEU A 290 -114.61 -100.99 -54.62
CA LEU A 290 -114.60 -99.90 -53.64
C LEU A 290 -114.23 -100.36 -52.22
N ALA A 291 -114.79 -101.46 -51.74
CA ALA A 291 -114.50 -101.99 -50.41
C ALA A 291 -113.01 -102.27 -50.17
N PRO A 292 -112.26 -102.96 -51.07
CA PRO A 292 -110.83 -103.19 -50.86
C PRO A 292 -110.02 -101.89 -50.89
N ARG A 293 -110.34 -100.95 -51.79
CA ARG A 293 -109.63 -99.65 -51.88
C ARG A 293 -109.87 -98.75 -50.67
N ARG A 294 -111.07 -98.76 -50.09
CA ARG A 294 -111.37 -98.05 -48.84
C ARG A 294 -110.58 -98.64 -47.67
N ALA A 295 -110.50 -99.96 -47.58
CA ALA A 295 -109.70 -100.64 -46.56
C ALA A 295 -108.20 -100.35 -46.73
N GLU A 296 -107.70 -100.33 -47.97
CA GLU A 296 -106.31 -100.02 -48.29
C GLU A 296 -105.95 -98.56 -48.02
N SER A 297 -106.82 -97.62 -48.41
CA SER A 297 -106.69 -96.19 -48.07
C SER A 297 -106.64 -95.95 -46.56
N GLN A 298 -107.54 -96.58 -45.80
CA GLN A 298 -107.54 -96.49 -44.34
C GLN A 298 -106.26 -97.06 -43.72
N ARG A 299 -105.77 -98.20 -44.23
CA ARG A 299 -104.48 -98.80 -43.81
C ARG A 299 -103.31 -97.86 -44.07
N LEU A 300 -103.20 -97.31 -45.28
CA LEU A 300 -102.14 -96.38 -45.66
C LEU A 300 -102.20 -95.08 -44.84
N SER A 301 -103.40 -94.57 -44.52
CA SER A 301 -103.59 -93.42 -43.62
C SER A 301 -103.01 -93.70 -42.22
N THR A 302 -103.35 -94.84 -41.62
CA THR A 302 -102.82 -95.21 -40.30
C THR A 302 -101.30 -95.42 -40.30
N GLN A 303 -100.74 -95.94 -41.38
CA GLN A 303 -99.29 -96.08 -41.54
C GLN A 303 -98.59 -94.72 -41.65
N LEU A 304 -99.16 -93.78 -42.40
CA LEU A 304 -98.65 -92.41 -42.51
C LEU A 304 -98.70 -91.67 -41.17
N GLU A 305 -99.77 -91.84 -40.39
CA GLU A 305 -99.87 -91.28 -39.04
C GLU A 305 -98.78 -91.82 -38.10
N HIS A 306 -98.55 -93.15 -38.11
CA HIS A 306 -97.49 -93.77 -37.34
C HIS A 306 -96.09 -93.24 -37.72
N LEU A 307 -95.76 -93.26 -39.02
CA LEU A 307 -94.46 -92.77 -39.50
C LEU A 307 -94.27 -91.27 -39.22
N THR A 308 -95.33 -90.47 -39.30
CA THR A 308 -95.28 -89.04 -38.98
C THR A 308 -95.03 -88.80 -37.49
N ALA A 309 -95.62 -89.61 -36.61
CA ALA A 309 -95.37 -89.58 -35.17
C ALA A 309 -93.93 -90.00 -34.83
N GLU A 310 -93.44 -91.08 -35.44
CA GLU A 310 -92.07 -91.57 -35.30
C GLU A 310 -91.03 -90.53 -35.73
N ARG A 311 -91.23 -89.89 -36.89
CA ARG A 311 -90.39 -88.78 -37.37
C ARG A 311 -90.33 -87.63 -36.36
N ASN A 312 -91.48 -87.21 -35.81
CA ASN A 312 -91.53 -86.10 -34.87
C ASN A 312 -90.80 -86.43 -33.56
N GLN A 313 -90.94 -87.66 -33.07
CA GLN A 313 -90.23 -88.13 -31.89
C GLN A 313 -88.72 -88.15 -32.11
N LEU A 314 -88.25 -88.65 -33.27
CA LEU A 314 -86.83 -88.65 -33.62
C LEU A 314 -86.25 -87.23 -33.74
N ARG A 315 -87.00 -86.29 -34.34
CA ARG A 315 -86.58 -84.87 -34.41
C ARG A 315 -86.48 -84.23 -33.03
N ALA A 316 -87.38 -84.55 -32.11
CA ALA A 316 -87.31 -84.07 -30.73
C ALA A 316 -86.08 -84.61 -30.00
N VAL A 317 -85.74 -85.89 -30.19
CA VAL A 317 -84.52 -86.50 -29.63
C VAL A 317 -83.26 -85.83 -30.20
N VAL A 318 -83.20 -85.54 -31.50
CA VAL A 318 -82.08 -84.80 -32.10
C VAL A 318 -81.89 -83.44 -31.43
N ALA A 319 -82.97 -82.67 -31.25
CA ALA A 319 -82.91 -81.35 -30.63
C ALA A 319 -82.40 -81.41 -29.17
N THR A 320 -82.93 -82.34 -28.35
CA THR A 320 -82.50 -82.47 -26.95
C THR A 320 -81.07 -82.96 -26.81
N THR A 321 -80.61 -83.85 -27.70
CA THR A 321 -79.20 -84.28 -27.72
C THR A 321 -78.25 -83.15 -28.11
N ALA A 322 -78.63 -82.28 -29.05
CA ALA A 322 -77.83 -81.12 -29.42
C ALA A 322 -77.72 -80.12 -28.25
N GLU A 323 -78.84 -79.84 -27.56
CA GLU A 323 -78.84 -78.96 -26.38
C GLU A 323 -77.98 -79.51 -25.23
N ALA A 324 -78.03 -80.81 -24.95
CA ALA A 324 -77.20 -81.43 -23.92
C ALA A 324 -75.69 -81.30 -24.22
N VAL A 325 -75.27 -81.59 -25.46
CA VAL A 325 -73.87 -81.47 -25.88
C VAL A 325 -73.38 -80.01 -25.82
N THR A 326 -74.23 -79.05 -26.19
CA THR A 326 -73.90 -77.62 -26.02
C THR A 326 -73.74 -77.21 -24.57
N GLY A 327 -74.60 -77.72 -23.68
CA GLY A 327 -74.52 -77.42 -22.25
C GLY A 327 -73.23 -77.95 -21.61
N GLU A 328 -72.84 -79.19 -21.91
CA GLU A 328 -71.61 -79.80 -21.40
C GLU A 328 -70.35 -79.06 -21.88
N PHE A 329 -70.30 -78.69 -23.17
CA PHE A 329 -69.16 -77.96 -23.73
C PHE A 329 -68.98 -76.56 -23.14
N LEU A 330 -70.08 -75.83 -22.90
CA LEU A 330 -70.02 -74.50 -22.29
C LEU A 330 -69.49 -74.54 -20.85
N VAL A 331 -69.86 -75.57 -20.07
CA VAL A 331 -69.34 -75.78 -18.72
C VAL A 331 -67.84 -76.09 -18.77
N GLU A 332 -67.40 -76.96 -19.68
CA GLU A 332 -65.97 -77.30 -19.88
C GLU A 332 -65.13 -76.06 -20.26
N GLN A 333 -65.62 -75.23 -21.19
CA GLN A 333 -64.95 -73.99 -21.59
C GLN A 333 -64.91 -72.95 -20.46
N SER A 334 -65.97 -72.83 -19.66
CA SER A 334 -65.99 -71.90 -18.52
C SER A 334 -64.99 -72.28 -17.42
N ALA A 335 -64.77 -73.58 -17.19
CA ALA A 335 -63.79 -74.07 -16.22
C ALA A 335 -62.34 -73.82 -16.70
N LEU A 336 -62.06 -74.06 -17.98
CA LEU A 336 -60.76 -73.75 -18.60
C LEU A 336 -60.47 -72.24 -18.63
N ALA A 337 -61.49 -71.42 -18.90
CA ALA A 337 -61.39 -69.96 -18.87
C ALA A 337 -61.02 -69.46 -17.47
N ALA A 338 -61.68 -69.97 -16.42
CA ALA A 338 -61.38 -69.60 -15.04
C ALA A 338 -59.93 -69.97 -14.62
N GLU A 339 -59.43 -71.14 -14.99
CA GLU A 339 -58.04 -71.55 -14.69
C GLU A 339 -57.01 -70.67 -15.44
N LEU A 340 -57.30 -70.30 -16.69
CA LEU A 340 -56.45 -69.39 -17.47
C LEU A 340 -56.46 -67.98 -16.90
N GLU A 341 -57.60 -67.48 -16.42
CA GLU A 341 -57.71 -66.18 -15.76
C GLU A 341 -56.92 -66.13 -14.46
N GLU A 342 -56.96 -67.17 -13.61
CA GLU A 342 -56.15 -67.22 -12.40
C GLU A 342 -54.65 -67.20 -12.71
N LYS A 343 -54.19 -67.97 -13.71
CA LYS A 343 -52.79 -67.96 -14.14
C LYS A 343 -52.37 -66.61 -14.72
N ARG A 344 -53.26 -65.94 -15.48
CA ARG A 344 -53.02 -64.59 -16.01
C ARG A 344 -52.92 -63.57 -14.87
N ALA A 345 -53.85 -63.61 -13.91
CA ALA A 345 -53.83 -62.71 -12.75
C ALA A 345 -52.56 -62.90 -11.90
N PHE A 346 -52.12 -64.14 -11.69
CA PHE A 346 -50.86 -64.43 -11.00
C PHE A 346 -49.64 -63.87 -11.75
N ASN A 347 -49.56 -64.06 -13.07
CA ASN A 347 -48.47 -63.52 -13.89
C ASN A 347 -48.49 -61.99 -13.91
N GLU A 348 -49.65 -61.35 -14.06
CA GLU A 348 -49.77 -59.88 -13.97
C GLU A 348 -49.30 -59.37 -12.60
N GLN A 349 -49.64 -60.06 -11.51
CA GLN A 349 -49.20 -59.68 -10.18
C GLN A 349 -47.68 -59.83 -10.01
N LEU A 350 -47.09 -60.88 -10.58
CA LEU A 350 -45.64 -61.09 -10.58
C LEU A 350 -44.92 -60.02 -11.39
N GLU A 351 -45.44 -59.66 -12.57
CA GLU A 351 -44.94 -58.56 -13.37
C GLU A 351 -45.05 -57.22 -12.64
N ARG A 352 -46.16 -56.94 -11.95
CA ARG A 352 -46.31 -55.72 -11.14
C ARG A 352 -45.26 -55.64 -10.04
N LYS A 353 -45.05 -56.72 -9.29
CA LYS A 353 -44.01 -56.77 -8.24
C LYS A 353 -42.59 -56.61 -8.80
N LEU A 354 -42.31 -57.22 -9.96
CA LEU A 354 -41.03 -57.06 -10.64
C LEU A 354 -40.82 -55.60 -11.07
N LYS A 355 -41.85 -54.96 -11.65
CA LYS A 355 -41.82 -53.55 -12.06
C LYS A 355 -41.66 -52.61 -10.86
N GLU A 356 -42.39 -52.84 -9.77
CA GLU A 356 -42.24 -52.08 -8.52
C GLU A 356 -40.84 -52.20 -7.94
N SER A 357 -40.29 -53.43 -7.88
CA SER A 357 -38.92 -53.67 -7.39
C SER A 357 -37.86 -53.01 -8.28
N GLN A 358 -37.98 -53.11 -9.60
CA GLN A 358 -37.05 -52.49 -10.55
C GLN A 358 -37.13 -50.97 -10.48
N ALA A 359 -38.33 -50.41 -10.36
CA ALA A 359 -38.55 -48.97 -10.18
C ALA A 359 -37.92 -48.47 -8.87
N ALA A 360 -38.09 -49.20 -7.76
CA ALA A 360 -37.48 -48.84 -6.48
C ALA A 360 -35.95 -48.80 -6.56
N THR A 361 -35.31 -49.84 -7.12
CA THR A 361 -33.85 -49.88 -7.28
C THR A 361 -33.34 -48.78 -8.22
N PHE A 362 -34.11 -48.43 -9.24
CA PHE A 362 -33.74 -47.37 -10.18
C PHE A 362 -33.82 -45.98 -9.52
N VAL A 363 -34.89 -45.70 -8.77
CA VAL A 363 -35.05 -44.46 -8.01
C VAL A 363 -33.94 -44.30 -6.97
N GLU A 364 -33.54 -45.38 -6.29
CA GLU A 364 -32.43 -45.35 -5.33
C GLU A 364 -31.09 -45.02 -6.00
N GLN A 365 -30.79 -45.63 -7.16
CA GLN A 365 -29.59 -45.32 -7.94
C GLN A 365 -29.57 -43.86 -8.42
N GLN A 366 -30.69 -43.35 -8.94
CA GLN A 366 -30.80 -41.94 -9.33
C GLN A 366 -30.57 -41.00 -8.16
N ASN A 367 -31.22 -41.26 -7.01
CA ASN A 367 -31.06 -40.43 -5.83
C ASN A 367 -29.62 -40.43 -5.32
N ALA A 368 -28.91 -41.56 -5.42
CA ALA A 368 -27.49 -41.64 -5.08
C ALA A 368 -26.61 -40.78 -6.03
N ILE A 369 -26.89 -40.81 -7.34
CA ILE A 369 -26.21 -39.96 -8.33
C ILE A 369 -26.49 -38.48 -8.03
N ALA A 370 -27.76 -38.11 -7.86
CA ALA A 370 -28.18 -36.74 -7.55
C ALA A 370 -27.53 -36.24 -6.25
N ALA A 371 -27.47 -37.08 -5.21
CA ALA A 371 -26.78 -36.75 -3.95
C ALA A 371 -25.28 -36.54 -4.15
N SER A 372 -24.62 -37.38 -4.95
CA SER A 372 -23.18 -37.24 -5.24
C SER A 372 -22.86 -35.94 -5.98
N ILE A 373 -23.70 -35.55 -6.96
CA ILE A 373 -23.58 -34.27 -7.68
C ILE A 373 -23.80 -33.11 -6.71
N MET A 374 -24.75 -33.25 -5.77
CA MET A 374 -25.02 -32.22 -4.77
C MET A 374 -23.80 -31.97 -3.87
N THR A 375 -23.16 -33.02 -3.35
CA THR A 375 -21.93 -32.88 -2.54
C THR A 375 -20.80 -32.22 -3.33
N GLN A 376 -20.68 -32.51 -4.63
CA GLN A 376 -19.70 -31.85 -5.49
C GLN A 376 -20.01 -30.36 -5.69
N ILE A 377 -21.27 -29.99 -5.87
CA ILE A 377 -21.70 -28.59 -5.96
C ILE A 377 -21.41 -27.86 -4.63
N GLU A 378 -21.70 -28.48 -3.49
CA GLU A 378 -21.39 -27.91 -2.16
C GLU A 378 -19.89 -27.63 -2.00
N THR A 379 -19.04 -28.61 -2.34
CA THR A 379 -17.58 -28.46 -2.31
C THR A 379 -17.10 -27.29 -3.19
N ARG A 380 -17.68 -27.15 -4.38
CA ARG A 380 -17.33 -26.06 -5.31
C ARG A 380 -17.85 -24.70 -4.84
N ASN A 381 -19.02 -24.65 -4.19
CA ASN A 381 -19.53 -23.42 -3.58
C ASN A 381 -18.62 -22.95 -2.42
N GLU A 382 -18.07 -23.88 -1.62
CA GLU A 382 -17.09 -23.54 -0.59
C GLU A 382 -15.80 -22.99 -1.20
N GLU A 383 -15.30 -23.60 -2.27
CA GLU A 383 -14.14 -23.10 -3.01
C GLU A 383 -14.39 -21.70 -3.59
N LEU A 384 -15.56 -21.48 -4.19
CA LEU A 384 -15.98 -20.18 -4.70
C LEU A 384 -16.00 -19.12 -3.59
N LYS A 385 -16.55 -19.46 -2.42
CA LYS A 385 -16.57 -18.55 -1.26
C LYS A 385 -15.15 -18.18 -0.81
N ARG A 386 -14.22 -19.15 -0.77
CA ARG A 386 -12.81 -18.89 -0.44
C ARG A 386 -12.14 -17.96 -1.44
N LEU A 387 -12.37 -18.15 -2.73
CA LEU A 387 -11.83 -17.27 -3.78
C LEU A 387 -12.42 -15.85 -3.71
N GLN A 388 -13.71 -15.71 -3.38
CA GLN A 388 -14.33 -14.41 -3.16
C GLN A 388 -13.76 -13.70 -1.93
N GLU A 389 -13.50 -14.43 -0.84
CA GLU A 389 -12.80 -13.91 0.33
C GLU A 389 -11.36 -13.49 -0.02
N GLU A 390 -10.65 -14.26 -0.84
CA GLU A 390 -9.30 -13.91 -1.34
C GLU A 390 -9.30 -12.58 -2.10
N VAL A 391 -10.28 -12.34 -2.98
CA VAL A 391 -10.44 -11.05 -3.68
C VAL A 391 -10.64 -9.90 -2.69
N ALA A 392 -11.51 -10.08 -1.67
CA ALA A 392 -11.74 -9.06 -0.66
C ALA A 392 -10.47 -8.77 0.17
N THR A 393 -9.67 -9.80 0.50
CA THR A 393 -8.39 -9.59 1.18
C THR A 393 -7.38 -8.85 0.31
N LEU A 394 -7.28 -9.17 -0.98
CA LEU A 394 -6.40 -8.47 -1.92
C LEU A 394 -6.80 -6.99 -2.07
N GLU A 395 -8.10 -6.68 -2.08
CA GLU A 395 -8.57 -5.29 -2.09
C GLU A 395 -8.20 -4.54 -0.81
N ASN A 396 -8.35 -5.17 0.36
CA ASN A 396 -7.94 -4.58 1.63
C ASN A 396 -6.43 -4.37 1.69
N ASP A 397 -5.62 -5.37 1.33
CA ASP A 397 -4.16 -5.27 1.25
C ASP A 397 -3.71 -4.14 0.31
N LYS A 398 -4.36 -4.02 -0.86
CA LYS A 398 -4.13 -2.91 -1.80
C LYS A 398 -4.41 -1.57 -1.12
N ASN A 399 -5.56 -1.44 -0.48
CA ASN A 399 -5.98 -0.19 0.16
C ASN A 399 -5.06 0.18 1.33
N GLU A 400 -4.64 -0.79 2.14
CA GLU A 400 -3.69 -0.59 3.23
C GLU A 400 -2.30 -0.18 2.73
N ARG A 401 -1.77 -0.85 1.69
CA ARG A 401 -0.50 -0.46 1.07
C ARG A 401 -0.56 0.95 0.51
N VAL A 402 -1.60 1.28 -0.25
CA VAL A 402 -1.77 2.64 -0.80
C VAL A 402 -1.93 3.68 0.32
N ALA A 403 -2.68 3.37 1.38
CA ALA A 403 -2.83 4.25 2.54
C ALA A 403 -1.50 4.48 3.25
N SER A 404 -0.67 3.44 3.42
CA SER A 404 0.66 3.56 4.02
C SER A 404 1.60 4.46 3.20
N MET A 405 1.56 4.36 1.86
CA MET A 405 2.33 5.20 0.95
C MET A 405 1.87 6.66 0.97
N LEU A 406 0.57 6.90 1.12
CA LEU A 406 0.01 8.25 1.26
C LEU A 406 0.36 8.86 2.62
N ALA A 407 0.34 8.05 3.69
CA ALA A 407 0.61 8.48 5.05
C ALA A 407 2.10 8.81 5.31
N GLU A 408 3.02 8.24 4.53
CA GLU A 408 4.46 8.50 4.65
C GLU A 408 4.78 9.99 4.38
N PRO A 409 5.28 10.77 5.35
CA PRO A 409 5.62 12.17 5.11
C PRO A 409 6.97 12.29 4.38
N ARG A 410 6.94 12.45 3.05
CA ARG A 410 8.13 12.69 2.21
C ARG A 410 8.61 14.14 2.30
N ARG A 411 8.90 14.60 3.53
CA ARG A 411 9.38 15.97 3.82
C ARG A 411 10.88 16.07 3.98
N ASP A 412 11.60 14.94 3.95
CA ASP A 412 13.04 14.93 4.15
C ASP A 412 13.76 15.81 3.13
N LEU A 413 14.82 16.49 3.58
CA LEU A 413 15.65 17.33 2.75
C LEU A 413 16.18 16.53 1.56
N LEU A 414 16.68 15.30 1.78
CA LEU A 414 17.24 14.47 0.70
C LEU A 414 16.22 14.18 -0.40
N THR A 415 14.99 13.81 -0.03
CA THR A 415 13.91 13.58 -1.01
C THR A 415 13.58 14.86 -1.78
N GLN A 416 13.52 16.00 -1.11
CA GLN A 416 13.29 17.30 -1.78
C GLN A 416 14.44 17.68 -2.72
N THR A 417 15.70 17.38 -2.34
CA THR A 417 16.87 17.62 -3.20
C THR A 417 16.89 16.69 -4.41
N LEU A 418 16.50 15.43 -4.24
CA LEU A 418 16.38 14.47 -5.32
C LEU A 418 15.30 14.90 -6.31
N ALA A 419 14.13 15.32 -5.82
CA ALA A 419 13.05 15.84 -6.64
C ALA A 419 13.45 17.12 -7.37
N LEU A 420 14.12 18.07 -6.70
CA LEU A 420 14.65 19.27 -7.34
C LEU A 420 15.68 18.91 -8.45
N HIS A 421 16.56 17.94 -8.20
CA HIS A 421 17.51 17.47 -9.19
C HIS A 421 16.84 16.75 -10.37
N GLY A 422 15.78 15.97 -10.10
CA GLY A 422 14.95 15.35 -11.12
C GLY A 422 14.30 16.40 -12.04
N ILE A 423 13.80 17.50 -11.46
CA ILE A 423 13.27 18.65 -12.21
C ILE A 423 14.35 19.27 -13.10
N PHE A 424 15.60 19.37 -12.63
CA PHE A 424 16.71 19.87 -13.45
C PHE A 424 17.05 18.94 -14.62
N LEU A 425 17.01 17.63 -14.41
CA LEU A 425 17.34 16.61 -15.42
C LEU A 425 16.24 16.43 -16.46
N ALA A 426 14.97 16.61 -16.09
CA ALA A 426 13.82 16.49 -16.99
C ALA A 426 13.95 17.45 -18.19
N GLY A 427 14.65 18.58 -18.03
CA GLY A 427 15.03 19.46 -19.14
C GLY A 427 13.91 20.28 -19.76
N ASP A 428 12.70 20.20 -19.20
CA ASP A 428 11.54 21.03 -19.52
C ASP A 428 11.81 22.52 -19.27
N GLU A 429 10.98 23.41 -19.84
CA GLU A 429 11.15 24.86 -19.66
C GLU A 429 11.21 25.27 -18.18
N GLY A 430 10.40 24.63 -17.33
CA GLY A 430 10.42 24.80 -15.88
C GLY A 430 11.70 24.29 -15.21
N GLY A 431 12.25 23.16 -15.69
CA GLY A 431 13.49 22.58 -15.16
C GLY A 431 14.72 23.44 -15.47
N ARG A 432 14.80 23.95 -16.70
CA ARG A 432 15.86 24.90 -17.10
C ARG A 432 15.76 26.20 -16.32
N PHE A 433 14.55 26.72 -16.12
CA PHE A 433 14.32 27.90 -15.30
C PHE A 433 14.78 27.69 -13.86
N ALA A 434 14.44 26.56 -13.24
CA ALA A 434 14.82 26.25 -11.87
C ALA A 434 16.35 26.10 -11.70
N LEU A 435 17.04 25.48 -12.67
CA LEU A 435 18.50 25.38 -12.68
C LEU A 435 19.16 26.76 -12.82
N ILE A 436 18.68 27.59 -13.75
CA ILE A 436 19.18 28.96 -13.92
C ILE A 436 18.94 29.76 -12.64
N ALA A 437 17.75 29.66 -12.04
CA ALA A 437 17.42 30.31 -10.79
C ALA A 437 18.35 29.86 -9.65
N TYR A 438 18.64 28.56 -9.55
CA TYR A 438 19.60 28.03 -8.57
C TYR A 438 21.00 28.64 -8.74
N VAL A 439 21.52 28.67 -9.98
CA VAL A 439 22.85 29.24 -10.28
C VAL A 439 22.87 30.76 -10.02
N VAL A 440 21.83 31.48 -10.45
CA VAL A 440 21.70 32.93 -10.23
C VAL A 440 21.64 33.24 -8.74
N LEU A 441 20.89 32.46 -7.96
CA LEU A 441 20.74 32.64 -6.52
C LEU A 441 22.03 32.29 -5.78
N ALA A 442 22.74 31.24 -6.19
CA ALA A 442 24.08 30.92 -5.67
C ALA A 442 25.10 32.03 -5.95
N LEU A 443 25.13 32.56 -7.18
CA LEU A 443 25.98 33.68 -7.56
C LEU A 443 25.61 34.97 -6.81
N LEU A 444 24.32 35.21 -6.59
CA LEU A 444 23.84 36.35 -5.81
C LEU A 444 24.31 36.27 -4.35
N PHE A 445 24.23 35.11 -3.70
CA PHE A 445 24.72 34.95 -2.32
C PHE A 445 26.23 35.07 -2.23
N MET A 446 26.96 34.46 -3.16
CA MET A 446 28.39 34.65 -3.26
C MET A 446 28.78 36.12 -3.43
N LEU A 447 28.03 36.88 -4.25
CA LEU A 447 28.22 38.32 -4.39
C LEU A 447 27.95 39.04 -3.07
N VAL A 448 26.80 38.80 -2.44
CA VAL A 448 26.39 39.43 -1.19
C VAL A 448 27.41 39.19 -0.06
N ASP A 449 27.92 37.97 0.07
CA ASP A 449 28.92 37.59 1.07
C ASP A 449 30.30 38.22 0.81
N THR A 450 30.60 38.56 -0.44
CA THR A 450 31.84 39.23 -0.85
C THR A 450 31.74 40.76 -0.86
N ILE A 451 30.54 41.35 -0.82
CA ILE A 451 30.34 42.82 -0.75
C ILE A 451 31.24 43.45 0.33
N PRO A 452 31.25 42.98 1.60
CA PRO A 452 31.99 43.68 2.65
C PRO A 452 33.50 43.77 2.36
N ILE A 453 34.10 42.68 1.86
CA ILE A 453 35.54 42.67 1.56
C ILE A 453 35.86 43.39 0.25
N VAL A 454 34.98 43.27 -0.77
CA VAL A 454 35.15 43.95 -2.06
C VAL A 454 35.13 45.46 -1.85
N VAL A 455 34.13 45.98 -1.12
CA VAL A 455 34.04 47.41 -0.84
C VAL A 455 35.23 47.87 0.00
N LYS A 456 35.68 47.08 0.99
CA LYS A 456 36.87 47.40 1.80
C LYS A 456 38.17 47.36 0.97
N PHE A 457 38.27 46.47 -0.01
CA PHE A 457 39.41 46.33 -0.92
C PHE A 457 39.54 47.50 -1.90
N PHE A 458 38.42 48.00 -2.43
CA PHE A 458 38.41 49.14 -3.34
C PHE A 458 38.38 50.51 -2.65
N SER A 459 38.06 50.55 -1.35
CA SER A 459 38.08 51.78 -0.57
C SER A 459 39.51 52.23 -0.27
N LYS A 460 39.77 53.54 -0.37
CA LYS A 460 41.04 54.11 0.09
C LYS A 460 41.19 53.94 1.62
N PRO A 461 42.43 53.76 2.13
CA PRO A 461 42.70 53.76 3.57
C PRO A 461 42.17 55.05 4.20
N GLY A 462 41.35 54.92 5.24
CA GLY A 462 40.77 56.06 5.95
C GLY A 462 41.60 56.49 7.17
N PRO A 463 41.23 57.61 7.83
CA PRO A 463 41.87 58.09 9.06
C PRO A 463 41.89 57.04 10.17
N TYR A 464 40.83 56.24 10.29
CA TYR A 464 40.78 55.13 11.24
C TYR A 464 41.85 54.09 10.90
N ASP A 465 41.95 53.66 9.64
CA ASP A 465 42.95 52.66 9.23
C ASP A 465 44.38 53.14 9.52
N THR A 466 44.65 54.44 9.36
CA THR A 466 45.96 55.02 9.69
C THR A 466 46.24 55.06 11.19
N LEU A 467 45.24 55.34 12.03
CA LEU A 467 45.41 55.38 13.48
C LEU A 467 45.76 53.99 14.03
N VAL A 468 45.01 52.97 13.61
CA VAL A 468 45.25 51.60 14.06
C VAL A 468 46.58 51.06 13.51
N ASP A 469 47.01 51.47 12.31
CA ASP A 469 48.32 51.09 11.77
C ASP A 469 49.47 51.77 12.53
N CYS A 470 49.32 53.05 12.90
CA CYS A 470 50.30 53.76 13.73
C CYS A 470 50.51 53.08 15.08
N GLU A 471 49.43 52.65 15.73
CA GLU A 471 49.48 51.93 16.99
C GLU A 471 50.16 50.57 16.85
N GLU A 472 49.86 49.80 15.80
CA GLU A 472 50.53 48.53 15.54
C GLU A 472 52.03 48.71 15.31
N VAL A 473 52.42 49.65 14.44
CA VAL A 473 53.84 49.94 14.15
C VAL A 473 54.57 50.39 15.40
N ARG A 474 53.91 51.20 16.26
CA ARG A 474 54.47 51.60 17.54
C ARG A 474 54.70 50.40 18.45
N TYR A 475 53.70 49.54 18.60
CA TYR A 475 53.80 48.33 19.43
C TYR A 475 54.86 47.36 18.90
N GLU A 476 54.95 47.17 17.58
CA GLU A 476 55.99 46.34 16.96
C GLU A 476 57.39 46.91 17.20
N ARG A 477 57.59 48.23 17.12
CA ARG A 477 58.86 48.87 17.44
C ARG A 477 59.23 48.70 18.92
N GLU A 478 58.30 48.96 19.83
CA GLU A 478 58.51 48.80 21.27
C GLU A 478 58.86 47.34 21.62
N ARG A 479 58.13 46.37 21.04
CA ARG A 479 58.43 44.93 21.18
C ARG A 479 59.82 44.58 20.64
N ASN A 480 60.17 45.05 19.45
CA ASN A 480 61.46 44.73 18.84
C ASN A 480 62.62 45.39 19.62
N ALA A 481 62.43 46.60 20.13
CA ALA A 481 63.40 47.26 21.02
C ALA A 481 63.58 46.48 22.33
N PHE A 482 62.48 46.03 22.93
CA PHE A 482 62.50 45.18 24.12
C PHE A 482 63.27 43.88 23.87
N LEU A 483 62.94 43.15 22.80
CA LEU A 483 63.63 41.91 22.43
C LEU A 483 65.14 42.14 22.19
N LYS A 484 65.50 43.22 21.50
CA LYS A 484 66.92 43.55 21.27
C LYS A 484 67.65 43.86 22.57
N SER A 485 67.06 44.67 23.45
CA SER A 485 67.65 44.97 24.76
C SER A 485 67.77 43.74 25.65
N TYR A 486 66.80 42.81 25.55
CA TYR A 486 66.82 41.54 26.26
C TYR A 486 67.92 40.61 25.73
N ASP A 487 68.07 40.51 24.40
CA ASP A 487 69.13 39.71 23.77
C ASP A 487 70.52 40.27 24.10
N GLU A 488 70.69 41.60 24.05
CA GLU A 488 71.94 42.27 24.46
C GLU A 488 72.26 41.97 25.92
N TYR A 489 71.30 42.11 26.83
CA TYR A 489 71.44 41.77 28.25
C TYR A 489 71.83 40.30 28.46
N MET A 490 71.13 39.37 27.80
CA MET A 490 71.41 37.93 27.91
C MET A 490 72.81 37.58 27.35
N SER A 491 73.24 38.25 26.28
CA SER A 491 74.57 38.06 25.71
C SER A 491 75.69 38.55 26.65
N GLU A 492 75.54 39.73 27.26
CA GLU A 492 76.47 40.26 28.26
C GLU A 492 76.55 39.35 29.49
N LEU A 493 75.41 38.80 29.92
CA LEU A 493 75.37 37.86 31.04
C LEU A 493 76.16 36.57 30.71
N SER A 494 76.01 36.04 29.49
CA SER A 494 76.71 34.84 29.02
C SER A 494 78.22 35.03 28.85
N ASP A 495 78.66 36.22 28.43
CA ASP A 495 80.07 36.57 28.26
C ASP A 495 80.76 36.94 29.59
N SER A 496 79.98 37.28 30.62
CA SER A 496 80.50 37.47 31.97
C SER A 496 81.02 36.14 32.53
N ARG A 497 82.34 36.06 32.76
CA ARG A 497 83.08 34.91 33.33
C ARG A 497 82.49 34.34 34.63
N LEU A 498 81.54 35.01 35.26
CA LEU A 498 80.82 34.53 36.43
C LEU A 498 79.84 33.40 36.12
N LEU A 499 79.22 33.36 34.92
CA LEU A 499 78.28 32.27 34.57
C LEU A 499 78.98 30.97 34.20
N THR A 500 80.20 31.02 33.70
CA THR A 500 80.97 29.80 33.36
C THR A 500 81.45 29.05 34.61
N ALA A 501 81.46 29.70 35.78
CA ALA A 501 81.92 29.11 37.04
C ALA A 501 80.79 28.45 37.87
N THR A 502 79.50 28.75 37.61
CA THR A 502 78.39 28.23 38.41
C THR A 502 77.32 27.57 37.55
N LYS A 503 77.43 26.25 37.36
CA LYS A 503 76.48 25.40 36.62
C LYS A 503 75.24 25.04 37.46
N ASN A 504 74.66 26.00 38.20
CA ASN A 504 73.49 25.81 39.08
C ASN A 504 72.40 26.83 38.77
N GLN A 505 71.34 26.38 38.09
CA GLN A 505 70.20 27.19 37.59
C GLN A 505 69.44 28.04 38.65
N PRO A 506 69.23 27.59 39.92
CA PRO A 506 68.60 28.44 40.93
C PRO A 506 69.57 29.49 41.52
N LEU A 507 70.86 29.18 41.55
CA LEU A 507 71.91 30.12 41.97
C LEU A 507 72.12 31.19 40.92
N GLU A 508 71.99 30.84 39.65
CA GLU A 508 72.03 31.77 38.51
C GLU A 508 70.90 32.80 38.60
N ARG A 509 69.67 32.39 38.90
CA ARG A 509 68.55 33.31 39.16
C ARG A 509 68.77 34.18 40.40
N ALA A 510 69.34 33.61 41.47
CA ALA A 510 69.66 34.37 42.68
C ALA A 510 70.83 35.34 42.49
N LEU A 511 71.78 35.03 41.59
CA LEU A 511 72.88 35.91 41.18
C LEU A 511 72.36 37.02 40.27
N VAL A 512 71.44 36.73 39.36
CA VAL A 512 70.77 37.75 38.52
C VAL A 512 70.02 38.75 39.40
N ASP A 513 69.19 38.26 40.33
CA ASP A 513 68.54 39.12 41.34
C ASP A 513 69.55 39.83 42.26
N GLY A 514 70.67 39.18 42.59
CA GLY A 514 71.72 39.72 43.46
C GLY A 514 72.60 40.78 42.78
N VAL A 515 72.81 40.67 41.47
CA VAL A 515 73.57 41.61 40.64
C VAL A 515 72.75 42.86 40.35
N ASP A 516 71.44 42.72 40.09
CA ASP A 516 70.54 43.88 39.99
C ASP A 516 70.49 44.64 41.32
N ARG A 517 70.44 43.95 42.46
CA ARG A 517 70.56 44.58 43.80
C ARG A 517 71.90 45.26 43.99
N SER A 518 72.99 44.65 43.56
CA SER A 518 74.34 45.21 43.70
C SER A 518 74.55 46.42 42.80
N ARG A 519 73.95 46.45 41.61
CA ARG A 519 73.98 47.58 40.68
C ARG A 519 73.18 48.76 41.22
N VAL A 520 71.95 48.53 41.70
CA VAL A 520 71.12 49.57 42.32
C VAL A 520 71.79 50.10 43.59
N ALA A 521 72.40 49.24 44.41
CA ALA A 521 73.18 49.67 45.58
C ALA A 521 74.42 50.47 45.21
N LYS A 522 75.13 50.10 44.12
CA LYS A 522 76.29 50.84 43.61
C LYS A 522 75.87 52.21 43.07
N GLU A 523 74.86 52.28 42.22
CA GLU A 523 74.34 53.54 41.66
C GLU A 523 73.82 54.46 42.78
N PHE A 524 73.16 53.89 43.80
CA PHE A 524 72.75 54.63 45.00
C PHE A 524 73.96 55.16 45.78
N LEU A 525 74.98 54.34 46.07
CA LEU A 525 76.19 54.76 46.78
C LEU A 525 76.99 55.81 45.99
N GLU A 526 77.11 55.66 44.67
CA GLU A 526 77.73 56.66 43.79
C GLU A 526 76.96 57.99 43.87
N SER A 527 75.63 57.96 43.81
CA SER A 527 74.82 59.18 43.96
C SER A 527 74.99 59.84 45.33
N MET A 528 75.15 59.06 46.40
CA MET A 528 75.39 59.57 47.75
C MET A 528 76.80 60.17 47.90
N MET A 529 77.82 59.53 47.32
CA MET A 529 79.20 60.06 47.30
C MET A 529 79.30 61.35 46.48
N GLU A 530 78.60 61.46 45.35
CA GLU A 530 78.52 62.70 44.59
C GLU A 530 77.88 63.84 45.40
N LEU A 531 76.83 63.51 46.16
CA LEU A 531 76.11 64.47 47.00
C LEU A 531 76.96 64.92 48.19
N GLU A 532 77.70 64.01 48.82
CA GLU A 532 78.70 64.31 49.85
C GLU A 532 79.79 65.23 49.30
N ARG A 533 80.39 64.88 48.16
CA ARG A 533 81.47 65.66 47.55
C ARG A 533 81.01 67.07 47.16
N ALA A 534 79.80 67.20 46.62
CA ALA A 534 79.22 68.48 46.27
C ALA A 534 78.85 69.32 47.52
N PHE A 535 78.50 68.67 48.63
CA PHE A 535 78.24 69.34 49.90
C PHE A 535 79.55 69.85 50.52
N GLU A 536 80.58 69.00 50.60
CA GLU A 536 81.89 69.33 51.16
C GLU A 536 82.55 70.49 50.40
N GLU A 537 82.54 70.46 49.07
CA GLU A 537 83.06 71.56 48.24
C GLU A 537 82.37 72.89 48.55
N LYS A 538 81.04 72.90 48.71
CA LYS A 538 80.28 74.11 49.08
C LYS A 538 80.60 74.57 50.51
N MET A 539 80.80 73.64 51.43
CA MET A 539 81.16 73.95 52.83
C MET A 539 82.56 74.54 52.94
N GLU A 540 83.52 74.02 52.17
CA GLU A 540 84.88 74.57 52.09
C GLU A 540 84.87 75.99 51.54
N VAL A 541 84.10 76.25 50.49
CA VAL A 541 83.94 77.61 49.93
C VAL A 541 83.34 78.57 50.96
N GLU A 542 82.32 78.16 51.72
CA GLU A 542 81.75 79.02 52.77
C GLU A 542 82.71 79.22 53.96
N ARG A 543 83.49 78.20 54.35
CA ARG A 543 84.54 78.32 55.38
C ARG A 543 85.68 79.24 54.94
N GLN A 544 86.12 79.16 53.69
CA GLN A 544 87.12 80.07 53.12
C GLN A 544 86.59 81.51 53.09
N ARG A 545 85.33 81.73 52.67
CA ARG A 545 84.67 83.04 52.73
C ARG A 545 84.59 83.63 54.14
N LEU A 546 84.46 82.79 55.17
CA LEU A 546 84.49 83.23 56.57
C LEU A 546 85.91 83.58 57.03
N THR A 547 86.92 82.84 56.55
CA THR A 547 88.34 83.07 56.89
C THR A 547 88.86 84.36 56.25
N ASP A 548 88.52 84.62 54.99
CA ASP A 548 88.90 85.84 54.26
C ASP A 548 88.27 87.11 54.83
N ARG A 549 87.15 87.00 55.54
CA ARG A 549 86.42 88.12 56.13
C ARG A 549 86.97 88.59 57.49
N GLY A 550 87.89 87.84 58.10
CA GLY A 550 88.55 88.21 59.36
C GLY A 550 87.65 88.11 60.61
N PRO A 551 88.25 88.03 61.82
CA PRO A 551 87.54 87.77 63.07
C PRO A 551 86.68 88.95 63.60
N ASP A 552 86.77 90.14 63.00
CA ASP A 552 86.15 91.38 63.51
C ASP A 552 84.72 91.63 62.98
N HIS A 553 84.10 90.66 62.29
CA HIS A 553 82.73 90.78 61.79
C HIS A 553 81.70 90.23 62.80
N ALA A 554 80.80 91.11 63.26
CA ALA A 554 79.67 90.74 64.11
C ALA A 554 78.83 89.65 63.43
N GLY A 555 78.82 88.45 64.03
CA GLY A 555 78.09 87.28 63.51
C GLY A 555 78.95 86.19 62.86
N ALA A 556 80.27 86.36 62.73
CA ALA A 556 81.16 85.32 62.17
C ALA A 556 81.12 84.01 62.98
N ALA A 557 81.13 84.09 64.32
CA ALA A 557 81.02 82.93 65.20
C ALA A 557 79.66 82.22 65.09
N SER A 558 78.56 82.98 64.97
CA SER A 558 77.22 82.43 64.79
C SER A 558 77.06 81.72 63.44
N ARG A 559 77.67 82.25 62.38
CA ARG A 559 77.64 81.64 61.06
C ARG A 559 78.53 80.41 60.96
N ALA A 560 79.66 80.37 61.67
CA ALA A 560 80.48 79.16 61.82
C ALA A 560 79.71 78.05 62.54
N ALA A 561 79.02 78.37 63.65
CA ALA A 561 78.19 77.41 64.37
C ALA A 561 77.03 76.88 63.51
N MET A 562 76.39 77.75 62.71
CA MET A 562 75.33 77.36 61.78
C MET A 562 75.83 76.41 60.67
N LEU A 563 77.06 76.61 60.18
CA LEU A 563 77.68 75.71 59.21
C LEU A 563 78.00 74.34 59.82
N GLU A 564 78.41 74.30 61.08
CA GLU A 564 78.66 73.04 61.80
C GLU A 564 77.36 72.26 62.05
N GLU A 565 76.29 72.95 62.49
CA GLU A 565 74.96 72.35 62.66
C GLU A 565 74.39 71.81 61.32
N MET A 566 74.59 72.55 60.22
CA MET A 566 74.17 72.13 58.89
C MET A 566 74.94 70.89 58.40
N ALA A 567 76.23 70.77 58.72
CA ALA A 567 77.02 69.59 58.41
C ALA A 567 76.52 68.37 59.20
N ASP A 568 76.27 68.52 60.50
CA ASP A 568 75.78 67.42 61.34
C ASP A 568 74.41 66.92 60.90
N ALA A 569 73.48 67.82 60.55
CA ALA A 569 72.17 67.47 60.03
C ALA A 569 72.26 66.73 58.68
N PHE A 570 73.17 67.16 57.80
CA PHE A 570 73.39 66.52 56.50
C PHE A 570 73.92 65.09 56.64
N TYR A 571 74.96 64.89 57.46
CA TYR A 571 75.51 63.55 57.71
C TYR A 571 74.52 62.64 58.45
N ALA A 572 73.63 63.19 59.28
CA ALA A 572 72.55 62.43 59.91
C ALA A 572 71.51 61.95 58.89
N ASP A 573 71.06 62.82 57.98
CA ASP A 573 70.12 62.45 56.90
C ASP A 573 70.73 61.40 55.96
N MET A 574 72.00 61.56 55.59
CA MET A 574 72.72 60.60 54.76
C MET A 574 72.79 59.21 55.42
N ARG A 575 73.10 59.14 56.72
CA ARG A 575 73.09 57.86 57.48
C ARG A 575 71.69 57.25 57.53
N GLN A 576 70.65 58.06 57.70
CA GLN A 576 69.26 57.58 57.73
C GLN A 576 68.82 57.03 56.37
N ARG A 577 69.14 57.71 55.27
CA ARG A 577 68.85 57.23 53.91
C ARG A 577 69.58 55.91 53.63
N MET A 578 70.85 55.82 54.01
CA MET A 578 71.65 54.60 53.88
C MET A 578 71.03 53.45 54.68
N ALA A 579 70.67 53.69 55.94
CA ALA A 579 70.01 52.68 56.79
C ALA A 579 68.67 52.22 56.19
N SER A 580 67.81 53.15 55.77
CA SER A 580 66.50 52.82 55.20
C SER A 580 66.59 52.03 53.89
N PHE A 581 67.55 52.35 53.03
CA PHE A 581 67.77 51.63 51.77
C PHE A 581 68.20 50.18 52.05
N PHE A 582 69.11 49.96 53.01
CA PHE A 582 69.58 48.61 53.35
C PHE A 582 68.62 47.80 54.24
N GLU A 583 67.81 48.43 55.10
CA GLU A 583 66.77 47.76 55.90
C GLU A 583 65.59 47.29 55.04
N THR A 584 65.10 48.14 54.13
CA THR A 584 64.03 47.76 53.19
C THR A 584 64.48 46.62 52.25
N SER A 585 65.79 46.48 52.07
CA SER A 585 66.42 45.44 51.27
C SER A 585 66.75 44.15 52.04
N GLY A 586 66.63 44.13 53.37
CA GLY A 586 66.98 43.00 54.24
C GLY A 586 65.82 42.07 54.63
N GLY A 587 64.59 42.38 54.21
CA GLY A 587 63.40 41.56 54.46
C GLY A 587 63.39 40.28 53.62
N GLY A 588 63.80 39.16 54.21
CA GLY A 588 63.47 37.83 53.68
C GLY A 588 61.94 37.65 53.56
N PRO A 589 61.47 36.73 52.70
CA PRO A 589 60.04 36.58 52.42
C PRO A 589 59.26 36.30 53.71
N PRO A 590 58.04 36.85 53.88
CA PRO A 590 57.19 36.50 55.02
C PRO A 590 56.89 35.00 54.97
N VAL A 591 57.31 34.29 56.01
CA VAL A 591 56.90 32.91 56.29
C VAL A 591 55.43 32.95 56.70
N GLU A 592 54.59 32.40 55.82
CA GLU A 592 53.21 31.92 55.93
C GLU A 592 52.31 32.36 57.10
N ALA A 593 51.08 32.76 56.75
CA ALA A 593 49.90 32.18 57.36
C ALA A 593 48.82 31.96 56.27
N ARG A 594 48.74 30.72 55.77
CA ARG A 594 47.53 30.23 55.09
C ARG A 594 46.42 30.12 56.13
N THR A 595 45.33 30.83 55.89
CA THR A 595 43.97 30.42 56.28
C THR A 595 43.10 30.48 55.05
#